data_AF-T1GVL7-F1
#
_entry.id   AF-T1GVL7-F1
#
_cell.length_a   1.000
_cell.length_b   1.000
_cell.length_c   1.000
_cell.angle_alpha   90.00
_cell.angle_beta   90.00
_cell.angle_gamma   90.00
#
_symmetry.space_group_name_H-M   'P 1'
#
loop_
_entity.id
_entity.type
_entity.pdbx_description
1 polymer ?
#
loop_
_entity_poly.entity_id
_entity_poly.type
_entity_poly.pdbx_seq_one_letter_code
_entity_poly.pdbx_strand_id
1 'polypeptide(L)'
;MHRFYAFHSFTHFHRNGMASACIFLSCKVEEQPRKLEHVIRAAQICTNPEQGSNLQKEVYNEKAQDLVFNENVLLQTLGFDVAIDHPHTHVVKTCHLVKDDDLG
;
A
#
# COMPACT_ATOMS: atom_id res chain seq x y z
N MET A 1 3.54 -4.12 3.68
CA MET A 1 4.87 -4.37 3.06
C MET A 1 5.85 -5.09 3.99
N HIS A 2 6.14 -4.59 5.20
CA HIS A 2 7.08 -5.26 6.14
C HIS A 2 6.73 -6.73 6.43
N ARG A 3 5.47 -7.00 6.81
CA ARG A 3 4.99 -8.38 7.05
C ARG A 3 5.17 -9.30 5.83
N PHE A 4 5.02 -8.78 4.61
CA PHE A 4 5.17 -9.56 3.39
C PHE A 4 6.62 -10.00 3.16
N TYR A 5 7.57 -9.07 3.27
CA TYR A 5 9.00 -9.36 3.07
C TYR A 5 9.67 -10.07 4.25
N ALA A 6 8.93 -10.32 5.34
CA ALA A 6 9.36 -11.29 6.34
C ALA A 6 9.30 -12.74 5.81
N PHE A 7 8.48 -13.00 4.79
CA PHE A 7 8.28 -14.33 4.18
C PHE A 7 8.81 -14.43 2.74
N HIS A 8 8.98 -13.31 2.03
CA HIS A 8 9.39 -13.28 0.63
C HIS A 8 10.67 -12.47 0.40
N SER A 9 11.41 -12.80 -0.66
CA SER A 9 12.61 -12.07 -1.06
C SER A 9 12.31 -10.91 -2.02
N PHE A 10 13.05 -9.81 -1.88
CA PHE A 10 13.06 -8.70 -2.84
C PHE A 10 13.51 -9.10 -4.25
N THR A 11 14.25 -10.20 -4.39
CA THR A 11 14.68 -10.71 -5.70
C THR A 11 13.56 -11.39 -6.47
N HIS A 12 12.56 -11.93 -5.77
CA HIS A 12 11.41 -12.61 -6.39
C HIS A 12 10.23 -11.64 -6.56
N PHE A 13 10.01 -10.76 -5.58
CA PHE A 13 8.97 -9.75 -5.63
C PHE A 13 9.58 -8.35 -5.59
N HIS A 14 9.62 -7.69 -6.75
CA HIS A 14 10.22 -6.37 -6.86
C HIS A 14 9.44 -5.33 -6.03
N ARG A 15 10.17 -4.51 -5.26
CA ARG A 15 9.60 -3.54 -4.30
C ARG A 15 8.57 -2.59 -4.91
N ASN A 16 8.76 -2.15 -6.16
CA ASN A 16 7.85 -1.19 -6.79
C ASN A 16 6.49 -1.83 -7.13
N GLY A 17 6.48 -3.09 -7.60
CA GLY A 17 5.24 -3.80 -7.87
C GLY A 17 4.47 -4.07 -6.59
N MET A 18 5.17 -4.55 -5.56
CA MET A 18 4.58 -4.79 -4.24
C MET A 18 4.14 -3.50 -3.53
N ALA A 19 4.81 -2.37 -3.75
CA ALA A 19 4.39 -1.08 -3.22
C ALA A 19 3.02 -0.68 -3.74
N SER A 20 2.83 -0.75 -5.07
CA SER A 20 1.53 -0.46 -5.70
C SER A 20 0.43 -1.39 -5.21
N ALA A 21 0.71 -2.69 -5.10
CA ALA A 21 -0.26 -3.66 -4.55
C ALA A 21 -0.58 -3.39 -3.07
N CYS A 22 0.42 -3.05 -2.24
CA CYS A 22 0.20 -2.70 -0.84
C CYS A 22 -0.68 -1.45 -0.70
N ILE A 23 -0.42 -0.39 -1.48
CA ILE A 23 -1.21 0.85 -1.46
C ILE A 23 -2.64 0.58 -1.95
N PHE A 24 -2.79 -0.19 -3.03
CA PHE A 24 -4.10 -0.54 -3.56
C PHE A 24 -4.94 -1.31 -2.54
N LEU A 25 -4.34 -2.30 -1.87
CA LEU A 25 -4.99 -3.07 -0.82
C LEU A 25 -5.31 -2.22 0.42
N SER A 26 -4.36 -1.42 0.91
CA SER A 26 -4.57 -0.58 2.11
C SER A 26 -5.71 0.43 1.89
N CYS A 27 -5.79 1.02 0.70
CA CYS A 27 -6.91 1.92 0.36
C CYS A 27 -8.27 1.21 0.45
N LYS A 28 -8.37 -0.07 0.07
CA LYS A 28 -9.61 -0.83 0.20
C LYS A 28 -9.94 -1.14 1.66
N VAL A 29 -8.93 -1.51 2.46
CA VAL A 29 -9.10 -1.87 3.88
C VAL A 29 -9.47 -0.66 4.74
N GLU A 30 -8.92 0.51 4.43
CA GLU A 30 -9.19 1.78 5.14
C GLU A 30 -10.46 2.49 4.61
N GLU A 31 -11.33 1.79 3.89
CA GLU A 31 -12.59 2.33 3.34
C GLU A 31 -12.40 3.59 2.46
N GLN A 32 -11.24 3.70 1.79
CA GLN A 32 -10.92 4.75 0.82
C GLN A 32 -10.49 4.16 -0.54
N PRO A 33 -11.31 3.33 -1.19
CA PRO A 33 -10.90 2.59 -2.38
C PRO A 33 -10.53 3.53 -3.53
N ARG A 34 -9.38 3.26 -4.15
CA ARG A 34 -8.92 3.97 -5.36
C ARG A 34 -9.07 3.06 -6.57
N LYS A 35 -9.39 3.64 -7.74
CA LYS A 35 -9.42 2.89 -9.00
C LYS A 35 -8.02 2.34 -9.29
N LEU A 36 -7.95 1.12 -9.80
CA LEU A 36 -6.70 0.47 -10.19
C LEU A 36 -5.87 1.33 -11.15
N GLU A 37 -6.54 1.95 -12.13
CA GLU A 37 -5.90 2.88 -13.05
C GLU A 37 -5.22 4.06 -12.36
N HIS A 38 -5.84 4.60 -11.32
CA HIS A 38 -5.29 5.73 -10.59
C HIS A 38 -4.01 5.34 -9.85
N VAL A 39 -3.99 4.16 -9.22
CA VAL A 39 -2.80 3.64 -8.54
C VAL A 39 -1.65 3.39 -9.52
N ILE A 40 -1.95 2.79 -10.69
CA ILE A 40 -0.94 2.53 -11.73
C ILE A 40 -0.34 3.82 -12.27
N ARG A 41 -1.18 4.83 -12.57
CA ARG A 41 -0.70 6.13 -13.05
C ARG A 41 0.13 6.84 -11.99
N ALA A 42 -0.30 6.83 -10.72
CA ALA A 42 0.45 7.42 -9.62
C ALA A 42 1.82 6.73 -9.45
N ALA A 43 1.85 5.39 -9.47
CA ALA A 43 3.09 4.63 -9.39
C ALA A 43 4.04 4.95 -10.55
N GLN A 44 3.52 5.08 -11.79
CA GLN A 44 4.32 5.44 -12.96
C GLN A 44 4.98 6.81 -12.81
N ILE A 45 4.24 7.82 -12.36
CA ILE A 45 4.77 9.18 -12.11
C ILE A 45 5.88 9.11 -11.06
N CYS A 46 5.69 8.34 -9.99
CA CYS A 46 6.69 8.20 -8.92
C CYS A 46 7.96 7.46 -9.36
N THR A 47 7.86 6.47 -10.25
CA THR A 47 9.02 5.67 -10.69
C THR A 47 9.71 6.22 -11.93
N ASN A 48 8.97 6.85 -12.84
CA ASN A 48 9.46 7.37 -14.12
C ASN A 48 8.94 8.80 -14.35
N PRO A 49 9.46 9.81 -13.62
CA PRO A 49 8.97 11.18 -13.71
C PRO A 49 9.03 11.75 -15.14
N GLU A 50 10.08 11.41 -15.89
CA GLU A 50 10.32 11.88 -17.27
C GLU A 50 9.26 11.40 -18.28
N GLN A 51 8.62 10.25 -18.04
CA GLN A 51 7.57 9.71 -18.93
C GLN A 51 6.18 10.24 -18.56
N GLY A 52 6.05 10.90 -17.41
CA GLY A 52 4.78 11.43 -16.91
C GLY A 52 3.68 10.37 -16.76
N SER A 53 2.44 10.76 -17.02
CA SER A 53 1.25 9.89 -16.90
C SER A 53 0.87 9.16 -18.20
N ASN A 54 1.69 9.31 -19.25
CA ASN A 54 1.37 8.78 -20.57
C ASN A 54 1.73 7.29 -20.65
N LEU A 55 0.73 6.43 -20.44
CA LEU A 55 0.85 4.98 -20.49
C LEU A 55 0.18 4.45 -21.76
N GLN A 56 0.94 3.71 -22.56
CA GLN A 56 0.38 2.93 -23.67
C GLN A 56 -0.59 1.85 -23.12
N LYS A 57 -1.63 1.51 -23.89
CA LYS A 57 -2.69 0.59 -23.43
C LYS A 57 -2.15 -0.80 -23.10
N GLU A 58 -1.19 -1.28 -23.89
CA GLU A 58 -0.57 -2.59 -23.73
C GLU A 58 0.21 -2.67 -22.41
N VAL A 59 1.04 -1.66 -22.15
CA VAL A 59 1.82 -1.52 -20.90
C VAL A 59 0.89 -1.35 -19.70
N TYR A 60 -0.21 -0.62 -19.85
CA TYR A 60 -1.22 -0.49 -18.81
C TYR A 60 -1.85 -1.84 -18.46
N ASN A 61 -2.24 -2.63 -19.46
CA ASN A 61 -2.87 -3.93 -19.24
C ASN A 61 -1.93 -4.91 -18.53
N GLU A 62 -0.64 -4.92 -18.90
CA GLU A 62 0.39 -5.72 -18.22
C GLU A 62 0.53 -5.30 -16.75
N LYS A 63 0.72 -4.00 -16.48
CA LYS A 63 0.79 -3.46 -15.11
C LYS A 63 -0.47 -3.75 -14.29
N ALA A 64 -1.64 -3.74 -14.93
CA ALA A 64 -2.91 -4.06 -14.29
C ALA A 64 -2.98 -5.52 -13.85
N GLN A 65 -2.59 -6.44 -14.73
CA GLN A 65 -2.53 -7.86 -14.41
C GLN A 65 -1.53 -8.14 -13.29
N ASP A 66 -0.33 -7.56 -13.37
CA ASP A 66 0.70 -7.69 -12.34
C ASP A 66 0.24 -7.15 -10.98
N LEU A 67 -0.46 -6.02 -10.95
CA LEU A 67 -0.96 -5.44 -9.71
C LEU A 67 -2.00 -6.36 -9.06
N VAL A 68 -2.95 -6.88 -9.84
CA VAL A 68 -3.98 -7.83 -9.35
C VAL A 68 -3.33 -9.12 -8.87
N PHE A 69 -2.33 -9.64 -9.59
CA PHE A 69 -1.56 -10.81 -9.18
C PHE A 69 -0.85 -10.58 -7.84
N ASN A 70 -0.09 -9.49 -7.73
CA ASN A 70 0.65 -9.15 -6.52
C ASN A 70 -0.28 -8.89 -5.33
N GLU A 71 -1.45 -8.31 -5.55
CA GLU A 71 -2.47 -8.16 -4.51
C GLU A 71 -2.96 -9.51 -3.98
N ASN A 72 -3.27 -10.46 -4.87
CA ASN A 72 -3.72 -11.79 -4.44
C ASN A 72 -2.65 -12.51 -3.62
N VAL A 73 -1.40 -12.46 -4.09
CA VAL A 73 -0.25 -13.05 -3.36
C VAL A 73 -0.05 -12.35 -2.01
N LEU A 74 -0.21 -11.02 -1.95
CA LEU A 74 -0.15 -10.26 -0.71
C LEU A 74 -1.21 -10.70 0.29
N LEU A 75 -2.48 -10.80 -0.14
CA LEU A 75 -3.59 -11.26 0.71
C LEU A 75 -3.35 -12.66 1.27
N GLN A 76 -2.94 -13.59 0.41
CA GLN A 76 -2.64 -14.96 0.82
C GLN A 76 -1.47 -15.03 1.79
N THR A 77 -0.40 -14.25 1.55
CA THR A 77 0.77 -14.20 2.44
C THR A 77 0.43 -13.64 3.82
N LEU A 78 -0.46 -12.65 3.89
CA LEU A 78 -0.93 -12.11 5.16
C LEU A 78 -1.96 -13.01 5.84
N GLY A 79 -2.42 -14.10 5.21
CA GLY A 79 -3.49 -14.93 5.72
C GLY A 79 -4.80 -14.15 5.88
N PHE A 80 -5.04 -13.15 5.03
CA PHE A 80 -6.15 -12.20 5.11
C PHE A 80 -6.20 -11.35 6.40
N ASP A 81 -5.17 -11.42 7.25
CA ASP A 81 -5.02 -10.53 8.41
C ASP A 81 -4.48 -9.17 7.96
N VAL A 82 -5.41 -8.33 7.49
CA VAL A 82 -5.13 -7.00 6.92
C VAL A 82 -5.45 -5.86 7.88
N ALA A 83 -6.07 -6.15 9.02
CA ALA A 83 -6.33 -5.15 10.06
C ALA A 83 -5.03 -4.85 10.81
N ILE A 84 -4.54 -3.61 10.71
CA ILE A 84 -3.31 -3.17 11.37
C ILE A 84 -3.66 -2.12 12.41
N ASP A 85 -3.33 -2.41 13.67
CA ASP A 85 -3.35 -1.37 14.69
C ASP A 85 -2.09 -0.49 14.57
N HIS A 86 -2.31 0.82 14.52
CA HIS A 86 -1.25 1.79 14.33
C HIS A 86 -0.86 2.45 15.67
N PRO A 87 0.45 2.68 15.91
CA PRO A 87 0.90 3.29 17.16
C PRO A 87 0.37 4.72 17.34
N HIS A 88 -0.02 5.42 16.26
CA HIS A 88 -0.61 6.75 16.29
C HIS A 88 -1.81 6.85 17.24
N THR A 89 -2.68 5.83 17.28
CA THR A 89 -3.83 5.78 18.18
C THR A 89 -3.40 5.85 19.64
N HIS A 90 -2.31 5.18 19.99
CA HIS A 90 -1.76 5.15 21.34
C HIS A 90 -1.09 6.49 21.69
N VAL A 91 -0.30 7.05 20.76
CA VAL A 91 0.35 8.35 20.94
C VAL A 91 -0.67 9.44 21.23
N VAL A 92 -1.75 9.51 20.45
CA VAL A 92 -2.80 10.53 20.63
C VAL A 92 -3.51 10.36 21.99
N LYS A 93 -3.81 9.12 22.41
CA LYS A 93 -4.41 8.85 23.72
C LYS A 93 -3.51 9.34 24.86
N THR A 94 -2.22 9.01 24.81
CA THR A 94 -1.26 9.43 25.84
C THR A 94 -1.13 10.96 25.89
N CYS A 95 -1.09 11.65 24.75
CA CYS A 95 -1.02 13.12 24.73
C CYS A 95 -2.24 13.82 25.36
N HIS A 96 -3.43 13.22 25.31
CA HIS A 96 -4.61 13.78 25.99
C HIS A 96 -4.52 13.58 27.50
N LEU A 97 -4.15 12.39 27.95
CA LEU A 97 -4.02 12.08 29.38
C LEU A 97 -3.05 13.03 30.08
N VAL A 98 -1.88 13.28 29.49
CA VAL A 98 -0.89 14.21 30.08
C VAL A 98 -1.41 15.65 30.15
N LYS A 99 -2.20 16.10 29.16
CA LYS A 99 -2.77 17.46 29.18
C LYS A 99 -3.88 17.61 30.21
N ASP A 100 -4.68 16.58 30.41
CA ASP A 100 -5.75 16.58 31.42
C ASP A 100 -5.16 16.57 32.84
N ASP A 101 -4.02 15.89 33.04
CA ASP A 101 -3.29 15.90 34.31
C ASP A 101 -2.65 17.28 34.63
N ASP A 102 -2.28 18.07 33.61
CA ASP A 102 -1.71 19.43 33.79
C ASP A 102 -2.79 20.49 34.13
N LEU A 103 -4.08 20.17 33.99
CA LEU A 103 -5.22 21.08 34.20
C LEU A 103 -5.97 20.83 35.53
N GLY A 104 -5.55 19.86 36.34
CA GLY A 104 -6.09 19.55 37.68
C GLY A 104 -5.18 20.00 38.81
#